data_AF-A0AAD9VCP2-F1
#
_entry.id   AF-A0AAD9VCP2-F1
#
_cell.length_a   1.000
_cell.length_b   1.000
_cell.length_c   1.000
_cell.angle_alpha   90.00
_cell.angle_beta   90.00
_cell.angle_gamma   90.00
#
_symmetry.space_group_name_H-M   'P 1'
#
loop_
_entity.id
_entity.type
_entity.pdbx_description
1 polymer ?
#
loop_
_entity_poly.entity_id
_entity_poly.type
_entity_poly.pdbx_seq_one_letter_code
_entity_poly.pdbx_strand_id
1 'polypeptide(L)'
;MLTTAATSAASNQDPNGTPGSIYRGYKQLKDKCEANSLDCTPSNMADDPIVINVGGKRFETYEETLARFPDTLLGSATRRSKFYNIRRQEYFFDRHRTAFDSILYYYQSGGSLIRPEHVPPHVFINEVIFFDLPEEAVQVIQLEAGIADEPEEQPMPNNYYLRVIWNTLEYPNSSRVAKFLAIFSVIVISLSLIIFCAETMPAFKPKPGNGSADGKPEPNPYEKIWFQVNTFVIVWFTGEYVIRLISSPQKFKFLVGALNIIDLLSILPYYVQLGLDEDDSSISVLRVVRVVRVFRVFKLSRHSRGLQILGNTLKASLNELIMLMFFLTIGVMIFASCVYYAEGGPGSDFQSIPHAFWWAVVTMTTVGYGDVSPSSFEGKIVGALCAISGVLTIALPVPVIVSNFEHFYNKELNRRKEEEMKKQEEAREKAKEKGLNNSKTSNDLDSMDGKTPKSPRGVLVCGLNKGEENSAKIGHTTV
;
A
#
# COMPACT_ATOMS: atom_id res chain seq x y z
N MET A 1 -0.16 15.72 -32.90
CA MET A 1 0.20 17.14 -33.11
C MET A 1 0.44 17.74 -31.73
N LEU A 2 1.71 18.03 -31.40
CA LEU A 2 2.13 18.58 -30.11
C LEU A 2 2.91 19.86 -30.36
N THR A 3 2.34 20.98 -29.92
CA THR A 3 2.86 22.34 -29.71
C THR A 3 1.57 23.11 -29.33
N THR A 4 1.41 23.82 -28.22
CA THR A 4 2.26 24.83 -27.57
C THR A 4 1.56 25.16 -26.25
N ALA A 5 2.28 25.34 -25.13
CA ALA A 5 1.86 26.22 -24.03
C ALA A 5 2.99 26.35 -22.99
N ALA A 6 3.99 27.16 -23.32
CA ALA A 6 4.79 27.85 -22.32
C ALA A 6 4.16 29.23 -22.05
N THR A 7 4.50 29.81 -20.91
CA THR A 7 4.21 31.18 -20.42
C THR A 7 2.83 31.41 -19.78
N SER A 8 2.77 31.40 -18.45
CA SER A 8 2.52 32.61 -17.64
C SER A 8 2.55 32.26 -16.15
N ALA A 9 3.32 33.02 -15.37
CA ALA A 9 3.01 33.49 -14.01
C ALA A 9 4.30 33.90 -13.30
N ALA A 10 4.81 35.09 -13.67
CA ALA A 10 5.58 35.91 -12.76
C ALA A 10 4.69 37.10 -12.37
N SER A 11 4.32 37.20 -11.10
CA SER A 11 4.23 38.45 -10.31
C SER A 11 3.44 38.21 -9.03
N ASN A 12 4.15 38.21 -7.91
CA ASN A 12 3.73 38.90 -6.68
C ASN A 12 4.97 39.12 -5.83
N GLN A 13 5.41 40.38 -5.78
CA GLN A 13 6.45 40.89 -4.90
C GLN A 13 5.82 41.22 -3.54
N ASP A 14 6.46 40.78 -2.47
CA ASP A 14 6.23 41.23 -1.10
C ASP A 14 7.47 42.05 -0.66
N PRO A 15 7.33 43.25 -0.05
CA PRO A 15 8.38 44.28 -0.09
C PRO A 15 9.33 44.36 1.12
N ASN A 16 9.60 43.27 1.88
CA ASN A 16 10.53 43.38 3.03
C ASN A 16 11.24 42.09 3.50
N GLY A 17 11.62 41.18 2.59
CA GLY A 17 12.49 40.04 2.90
C GLY A 17 13.72 40.00 2.01
N THR A 18 14.89 40.35 2.53
CA THR A 18 16.15 40.32 1.77
C THR A 18 16.67 38.88 1.64
N PRO A 19 16.77 38.28 0.44
CA PRO A 19 17.42 36.99 0.25
C PRO A 19 18.93 37.25 0.05
N GLY A 20 19.71 37.07 1.11
CA GLY A 20 21.16 37.28 1.03
C GLY A 20 21.96 37.00 2.31
N SER A 21 21.37 36.38 3.34
CA SER A 21 22.08 36.18 4.62
C SER A 21 23.03 34.97 4.62
N ILE A 22 22.84 33.97 3.76
CA ILE A 22 23.72 32.78 3.69
C ILE A 22 25.05 33.11 2.98
N TYR A 23 25.07 34.06 2.05
CA TYR A 23 26.29 34.47 1.32
C TYR A 23 27.26 35.33 2.14
N ARG A 24 26.82 35.92 3.27
CA ARG A 24 27.67 36.80 4.08
C ARG A 24 28.55 36.03 5.07
N GLY A 25 28.14 34.81 5.47
CA GLY A 25 28.95 33.92 6.30
C GLY A 25 30.16 33.34 5.57
N TYR A 26 30.04 33.09 4.26
CA TYR A 26 31.10 32.47 3.45
C TYR A 26 32.30 33.39 3.24
N LYS A 27 32.08 34.71 3.12
CA LYS A 27 33.17 35.70 2.99
C LYS A 27 33.95 35.87 4.31
N GLN A 28 33.27 35.84 5.45
CA GLN A 28 33.93 35.91 6.77
C GLN A 28 34.69 34.63 7.15
N LEU A 29 34.29 33.46 6.63
CA LEU A 29 35.02 32.19 6.80
C LEU A 29 36.24 32.09 5.88
N LYS A 30 36.14 32.59 4.64
CA LYS A 30 37.25 32.68 3.70
C LYS A 30 38.38 33.59 4.21
N ASP A 31 38.02 34.77 4.72
CA ASP A 31 38.99 35.74 5.26
C ASP A 31 39.67 35.24 6.56
N LYS A 32 39.02 34.34 7.32
CA LYS A 32 39.58 33.73 8.55
C LYS A 32 40.49 32.54 8.26
N CYS A 33 40.25 31.81 7.16
CA CYS A 33 41.12 30.73 6.71
C CYS A 33 42.38 31.25 5.99
N GLU A 34 42.27 32.36 5.25
CA GLU A 34 43.42 32.98 4.56
C GLU A 34 44.43 33.63 5.51
N ALA A 35 44.05 33.90 6.77
CA ALA A 35 44.92 34.56 7.75
C ALA A 35 45.83 33.61 8.56
N ASN A 36 45.66 32.28 8.48
CA ASN A 36 46.21 31.38 9.51
C ASN A 36 46.89 30.07 9.05
N SER A 37 47.23 29.89 7.77
CA SER A 37 47.99 28.71 7.35
C SER A 37 49.22 29.09 6.55
N LEU A 38 50.38 28.94 7.20
CA LEU A 38 51.65 28.74 6.53
C LEU A 38 51.55 27.52 5.61
N ASP A 39 51.76 27.80 4.33
CA ASP A 39 52.50 27.02 3.33
C ASP A 39 52.57 25.49 3.52
N CYS A 40 51.87 24.77 2.64
CA CYS A 40 52.30 23.50 2.03
C CYS A 40 51.22 23.02 1.03
N THR A 41 51.39 23.26 -0.27
CA THR A 41 51.24 22.29 -1.41
C THR A 41 51.13 23.00 -2.78
N PRO A 42 51.63 22.37 -3.87
CA PRO A 42 52.00 23.05 -5.11
C PRO A 42 50.78 23.41 -5.98
N SER A 43 50.83 24.63 -6.50
CA SER A 43 49.80 25.37 -7.21
C SER A 43 49.53 24.93 -8.67
N ASN A 44 49.39 23.63 -8.96
CA ASN A 44 49.12 23.14 -10.34
C ASN A 44 48.20 21.90 -10.48
N MET A 45 47.53 21.43 -9.41
CA MET A 45 46.67 20.22 -9.48
C MET A 45 45.17 20.48 -9.66
N ALA A 46 44.73 21.74 -9.80
CA ALA A 46 43.30 22.07 -9.87
C ALA A 46 42.66 21.83 -11.25
N ASP A 47 43.45 21.73 -12.33
CA ASP A 47 42.93 21.66 -13.71
C ASP A 47 42.93 20.26 -14.32
N ASP A 48 43.54 19.26 -13.68
CA ASP A 48 43.60 17.90 -14.24
C ASP A 48 42.29 17.13 -14.00
N PRO A 49 41.71 16.50 -15.04
CA PRO A 49 40.49 15.74 -14.89
C PRO A 49 40.73 14.47 -14.05
N ILE A 50 39.84 14.24 -13.10
CA ILE A 50 39.77 13.03 -12.30
C ILE A 50 39.09 11.93 -13.12
N VAL A 51 39.82 10.84 -13.36
CA VAL A 51 39.31 9.67 -14.06
C VAL A 51 38.72 8.67 -13.06
N ILE A 52 37.45 8.34 -13.25
CA ILE A 52 36.71 7.34 -12.48
C ILE A 52 36.29 6.21 -13.41
N ASN A 53 36.77 5.00 -13.15
CA ASN A 53 36.47 3.80 -13.90
C ASN A 53 35.47 2.94 -13.12
N VAL A 54 34.23 2.85 -13.60
CA VAL A 54 33.16 2.06 -12.99
C VAL A 54 32.83 0.86 -13.86
N GLY A 55 33.15 -0.34 -13.36
CA GLY A 55 32.94 -1.61 -14.04
C GLY A 55 33.63 -1.72 -15.40
N GLY A 56 34.62 -0.88 -15.70
CA GLY A 56 35.29 -0.79 -17.00
C GLY A 56 34.87 0.40 -17.88
N LYS A 57 33.80 1.14 -17.51
CA LYS A 57 33.41 2.39 -18.19
C LYS A 57 34.12 3.57 -17.52
N ARG A 58 34.81 4.40 -18.30
CA ARG A 58 35.53 5.57 -17.81
C ARG A 58 34.65 6.81 -17.81
N PHE A 59 34.78 7.57 -16.74
CA PHE A 59 34.12 8.83 -16.49
C PHE A 59 35.18 9.86 -16.09
N GLU A 60 34.96 11.10 -16.48
CA GLU A 60 35.89 12.21 -16.20
C GLU A 60 35.11 13.35 -15.55
N THR A 61 35.71 13.95 -14.52
CA THR A 61 35.14 15.10 -13.80
C THR A 61 36.26 15.89 -13.14
N TYR A 62 35.92 16.99 -12.47
CA TYR A 62 36.88 17.86 -11.79
C TYR A 62 36.76 17.73 -10.28
N GLU A 63 37.85 18.07 -9.57
CA GLU A 63 37.86 18.12 -8.10
C GLU A 63 36.77 19.06 -7.58
N GLU A 64 36.58 20.22 -8.23
CA GLU A 64 35.54 21.18 -7.88
C GLU A 64 34.13 20.59 -7.91
N THR A 65 33.85 19.71 -8.88
CA THR A 65 32.54 19.06 -9.01
C THR A 65 32.28 18.11 -7.86
N LEU A 66 33.28 17.31 -7.47
CA LEU A 66 33.16 16.36 -6.36
C LEU A 66 33.13 17.07 -5.00
N ALA A 67 33.92 18.13 -4.84
CA ALA A 67 34.03 18.91 -3.61
C ALA A 67 32.72 19.63 -3.22
N ARG A 68 31.73 19.73 -4.13
CA ARG A 68 30.38 20.24 -3.83
C ARG A 68 29.67 19.45 -2.73
N PHE A 69 29.99 18.16 -2.59
CA PHE A 69 29.38 17.26 -1.61
C PHE A 69 30.47 16.52 -0.81
N PRO A 70 31.16 17.20 0.12
CA PRO A 70 32.36 16.67 0.77
C PRO A 70 32.09 15.45 1.66
N ASP A 71 30.86 15.29 2.16
CA ASP A 71 30.46 14.21 3.06
C ASP A 71 30.28 12.87 2.33
N THR A 72 30.22 12.85 1.00
CA THR A 72 30.02 11.63 0.23
C THR A 72 31.33 10.86 0.01
N LEU A 73 31.24 9.62 -0.52
CA LEU A 73 32.43 8.82 -0.81
C LEU A 73 33.35 9.50 -1.84
N LEU A 74 32.77 10.06 -2.90
CA LEU A 74 33.54 10.70 -3.97
C LEU A 74 33.93 12.15 -3.64
N GLY A 75 33.19 12.86 -2.79
CA GLY A 75 33.59 14.22 -2.39
C GLY A 75 34.76 14.23 -1.42
N SER A 76 34.87 13.21 -0.56
CA SER A 76 35.99 13.09 0.38
C SER A 76 37.22 12.47 -0.28
N ALA A 77 38.27 13.27 -0.50
CA ALA A 77 39.57 12.83 -1.01
C ALA A 77 40.14 11.64 -0.23
N THR A 78 40.04 11.69 1.10
CA THR A 78 40.51 10.62 1.99
C THR A 78 39.75 9.31 1.76
N ARG A 79 38.43 9.36 1.55
CA ARG A 79 37.60 8.16 1.38
C ARG A 79 37.78 7.54 0.00
N ARG A 80 37.78 8.35 -1.07
CA ARG A 80 37.99 7.85 -2.43
C ARG A 80 39.42 7.37 -2.67
N SER A 81 40.43 7.86 -1.92
CA SER A 81 41.83 7.42 -2.05
C SER A 81 42.01 5.90 -1.99
N LYS A 82 41.16 5.19 -1.24
CA LYS A 82 41.15 3.73 -1.11
C LYS A 82 40.91 2.99 -2.43
N PHE A 83 40.30 3.66 -3.40
CA PHE A 83 39.95 3.12 -4.71
C PHE A 83 40.90 3.59 -5.82
N TYR A 84 41.95 4.36 -5.47
CA TYR A 84 42.87 4.92 -6.46
C TYR A 84 43.89 3.87 -6.94
N ASN A 85 44.00 3.72 -8.25
CA ASN A 85 44.97 2.85 -8.89
C ASN A 85 46.15 3.66 -9.44
N ILE A 86 47.27 3.65 -8.73
CA ILE A 86 48.49 4.39 -9.10
C ILE A 86 49.00 4.03 -10.49
N ARG A 87 48.90 2.75 -10.91
CA ARG A 87 49.42 2.31 -12.22
C ARG A 87 48.60 2.83 -13.40
N ARG A 88 47.32 3.06 -13.20
CA ARG A 88 46.39 3.53 -14.24
C ARG A 88 45.96 5.00 -14.07
N GLN A 89 46.38 5.63 -12.97
CA GLN A 89 46.01 7.00 -12.60
C GLN A 89 44.48 7.21 -12.60
N GLU A 90 43.71 6.21 -12.18
CA GLU A 90 42.24 6.23 -12.17
C GLU A 90 41.69 5.67 -10.86
N TYR A 91 40.50 6.13 -10.44
CA TYR A 91 39.74 5.52 -9.35
C TYR A 91 38.91 4.37 -9.89
N PHE A 92 39.04 3.16 -9.34
CA PHE A 92 38.35 1.98 -9.85
C PHE A 92 37.26 1.47 -8.90
N PHE A 93 36.05 1.27 -9.45
CA PHE A 93 34.89 0.73 -8.75
C PHE A 93 34.31 -0.45 -9.54
N ASP A 94 34.29 -1.64 -8.97
CA ASP A 94 33.69 -2.83 -9.61
C ASP A 94 32.17 -2.87 -9.41
N ARG A 95 31.46 -1.91 -10.01
CA ARG A 95 30.05 -1.60 -9.72
C ARG A 95 29.21 -1.32 -10.97
N HIS A 96 27.93 -0.98 -10.76
CA HIS A 96 26.94 -0.87 -11.83
C HIS A 96 27.17 0.34 -12.74
N ARG A 97 27.58 0.07 -13.98
CA ARG A 97 28.05 1.09 -14.95
C ARG A 97 27.03 2.18 -15.23
N THR A 98 25.79 1.80 -15.54
CA THR A 98 24.76 2.76 -15.98
C THR A 98 24.10 3.50 -14.81
N ALA A 99 24.22 2.97 -13.59
CA ALA A 99 23.77 3.68 -12.40
C ALA A 99 24.69 4.86 -12.10
N PHE A 100 25.99 4.69 -12.38
CA PHE A 100 26.99 5.73 -12.13
C PHE A 100 26.80 6.99 -12.96
N ASP A 101 26.20 6.90 -14.17
CA ASP A 101 25.85 8.07 -14.97
C ASP A 101 25.02 9.08 -14.15
N SER A 102 24.02 8.60 -13.43
CA SER A 102 23.18 9.42 -12.55
C SER A 102 23.87 9.86 -11.26
N ILE A 103 24.72 8.99 -10.68
CA ILE A 103 25.51 9.35 -9.50
C ILE A 103 26.46 10.49 -9.83
N LEU A 104 27.12 10.48 -10.99
CA LEU A 104 27.99 11.56 -11.41
C LEU A 104 27.20 12.83 -11.73
N TYR A 105 26.05 12.68 -12.38
CA TYR A 105 25.16 13.80 -12.68
C TYR A 105 24.67 14.53 -11.42
N TYR A 106 24.50 13.84 -10.29
CA TYR A 106 24.19 14.46 -9.01
C TYR A 106 25.21 15.55 -8.61
N TYR A 107 26.51 15.27 -8.75
CA TYR A 107 27.56 16.25 -8.47
C TYR A 107 27.55 17.39 -9.50
N GLN A 108 27.37 17.06 -10.78
CA GLN A 108 27.37 18.02 -11.89
C GLN A 108 26.21 19.03 -11.81
N SER A 109 25.01 18.52 -11.52
CA SER A 109 23.78 19.30 -11.39
C SER A 109 23.67 20.05 -10.06
N GLY A 110 24.48 19.71 -9.06
CA GLY A 110 24.42 20.30 -7.73
C GLY A 110 23.28 19.75 -6.87
N GLY A 111 22.90 18.49 -7.06
CA GLY A 111 21.96 17.78 -6.17
C GLY A 111 20.81 17.06 -6.86
N SER A 112 20.70 17.13 -8.20
CA SER A 112 19.62 16.42 -8.91
C SER A 112 19.98 14.96 -9.13
N LEU A 113 19.19 14.06 -8.55
CA LEU A 113 19.38 12.63 -8.66
C LEU A 113 18.19 12.00 -9.39
N ILE A 114 18.43 11.51 -10.61
CA ILE A 114 17.39 10.89 -11.46
C ILE A 114 17.79 9.45 -11.70
N ARG A 115 16.93 8.49 -11.37
CA ARG A 115 17.18 7.08 -11.64
C ARG A 115 17.05 6.79 -13.15
N PRO A 116 18.02 6.12 -13.79
CA PRO A 116 17.85 5.69 -15.18
C PRO A 116 16.72 4.65 -15.29
N GLU A 117 15.85 4.80 -16.29
CA GLU A 117 14.63 3.96 -16.42
C GLU A 117 14.92 2.45 -16.45
N HIS A 118 16.00 2.05 -17.13
CA HIS A 118 16.41 0.66 -17.31
C HIS A 118 17.14 0.06 -16.08
N VAL A 119 17.46 0.86 -15.06
CA VAL A 119 18.11 0.38 -13.83
C VAL A 119 17.03 0.10 -12.79
N PRO A 120 16.93 -1.14 -12.28
CA PRO A 120 15.97 -1.47 -11.24
C PRO A 120 16.18 -0.59 -9.99
N PRO A 121 15.11 -0.13 -9.31
CA PRO A 121 15.22 0.75 -8.15
C PRO A 121 16.15 0.24 -7.05
N HIS A 122 16.04 -1.04 -6.68
CA HIS A 122 16.89 -1.64 -5.65
C HIS A 122 18.39 -1.62 -6.01
N VAL A 123 18.72 -1.85 -7.29
CA VAL A 123 20.10 -1.74 -7.78
C VAL A 123 20.58 -0.30 -7.65
N PHE A 124 19.76 0.66 -8.07
CA PHE A 124 20.12 2.07 -7.99
C PHE A 124 20.28 2.56 -6.55
N ILE A 125 19.37 2.19 -5.64
CA ILE A 125 19.45 2.52 -4.21
C ILE A 125 20.73 1.97 -3.59
N ASN A 126 21.12 0.72 -3.89
CA ASN A 126 22.39 0.16 -3.43
C ASN A 126 23.61 0.95 -3.94
N GLU A 127 23.50 1.52 -5.14
CA GLU A 127 24.55 2.38 -5.68
C GLU A 127 24.62 3.72 -4.93
N VAL A 128 23.49 4.36 -4.68
CA VAL A 128 23.34 5.60 -3.91
C VAL A 128 23.88 5.45 -2.48
N ILE A 129 23.51 4.36 -1.80
CA ILE A 129 23.98 4.05 -0.44
C ILE A 129 25.49 3.87 -0.40
N PHE A 130 26.08 3.11 -1.32
CA PHE A 130 27.53 2.90 -1.31
C PHE A 130 28.32 4.17 -1.63
N PHE A 131 27.84 5.01 -2.55
CA PHE A 131 28.49 6.30 -2.83
C PHE A 131 28.23 7.32 -1.73
N ASP A 132 27.46 6.94 -0.71
CA ASP A 132 27.17 7.70 0.49
C ASP A 132 26.57 9.07 0.17
N LEU A 133 25.61 9.06 -0.77
CA LEU A 133 24.79 10.23 -1.04
C LEU A 133 23.83 10.48 0.14
N PRO A 134 23.40 11.73 0.37
CA PRO A 134 22.56 12.08 1.52
C PRO A 134 21.28 11.22 1.61
N GLU A 135 20.83 10.98 2.84
CA GLU A 135 19.68 10.12 3.11
C GLU A 135 18.39 10.66 2.47
N GLU A 136 18.30 11.99 2.30
CA GLU A 136 17.22 12.65 1.57
C GLU A 136 17.16 12.20 0.10
N ALA A 137 18.31 11.99 -0.54
CA ALA A 137 18.39 11.56 -1.93
C ALA A 137 17.89 10.11 -2.11
N VAL A 138 18.15 9.25 -1.11
CA VAL A 138 17.62 7.88 -1.06
C VAL A 138 16.10 7.90 -0.90
N GLN A 139 15.57 8.76 -0.04
CA GLN A 139 14.13 8.89 0.18
C GLN A 139 13.39 9.36 -1.08
N VAL A 140 13.94 10.34 -1.80
CA VAL A 140 13.34 10.83 -3.06
C VAL A 140 13.23 9.72 -4.09
N ILE A 141 14.28 8.90 -4.27
CA ILE A 141 14.24 7.76 -5.19
C ILE A 141 13.23 6.72 -4.73
N GLN A 142 13.15 6.45 -3.42
CA GLN A 142 12.17 5.51 -2.88
C GLN A 142 10.74 6.01 -3.11
N LEU A 143 10.49 7.31 -2.99
CA LEU A 143 9.19 7.93 -3.28
C LEU A 143 8.86 7.85 -4.79
N GLU A 144 9.80 8.24 -5.65
CA GLU A 144 9.62 8.24 -7.11
C GLU A 144 9.43 6.83 -7.67
N ALA A 145 10.15 5.84 -7.12
CA ALA A 145 9.98 4.44 -7.48
C ALA A 145 8.68 3.83 -6.91
N GLY A 146 7.91 4.59 -6.12
CA GLY A 146 6.72 4.11 -5.43
C GLY A 146 7.02 3.06 -4.35
N ILE A 147 8.24 3.04 -3.83
CA ILE A 147 8.74 2.07 -2.84
C ILE A 147 8.46 2.54 -1.41
N ALA A 148 8.58 3.84 -1.17
CA ALA A 148 8.15 4.49 0.07
C ALA A 148 6.93 5.36 -0.21
N ASP A 149 5.99 5.40 0.73
CA ASP A 149 5.03 6.50 0.80
C ASP A 149 5.70 7.69 1.49
N GLU A 150 5.18 8.91 1.29
CA GLU A 150 5.63 10.05 2.10
C GLU A 150 5.60 9.62 3.58
N PRO A 151 6.66 9.92 4.36
CA PRO A 151 6.67 9.57 5.76
C PRO A 151 5.55 10.36 6.45
N GLU A 152 4.35 9.78 6.50
CA GLU A 152 3.27 10.30 7.31
C GLU A 152 3.74 10.11 8.76
N GLU A 153 4.24 11.17 9.39
CA GLU A 153 4.55 11.16 10.82
C GLU A 153 3.27 10.78 11.56
N GLN A 154 3.13 9.49 11.90
CA GLN A 154 1.99 9.03 12.68
C GLN A 154 2.26 9.40 14.14
N PRO A 155 1.54 10.40 14.70
CA PRO A 155 1.78 10.81 16.06
C PRO A 155 1.50 9.62 16.98
N MET A 156 2.45 9.26 17.83
CA MET A 156 2.26 8.16 18.76
C MET A 156 1.66 8.68 20.07
N PRO A 157 0.83 7.89 20.79
CA PRO A 157 0.37 8.29 22.10
C PRO A 157 1.56 8.53 23.04
N ASN A 158 1.50 9.63 23.82
CA ASN A 158 2.55 10.02 24.76
C ASN A 158 2.67 9.01 25.93
N ASN A 159 1.54 8.50 26.41
CA ASN A 159 1.51 7.54 27.52
C ASN A 159 1.95 6.15 27.07
N TYR A 160 2.88 5.54 27.81
CA TYR A 160 3.39 4.20 27.55
C TYR A 160 2.28 3.14 27.43
N TYR A 161 1.36 3.10 28.40
CA TYR A 161 0.26 2.12 28.39
C TYR A 161 -0.68 2.31 27.20
N LEU A 162 -1.04 3.55 26.86
CA LEU A 162 -1.89 3.84 25.70
C LEU A 162 -1.18 3.46 24.39
N ARG A 163 0.13 3.66 24.30
CA ARG A 163 0.95 3.23 23.16
C ARG A 163 0.96 1.71 23.01
N VAL A 164 1.09 0.97 24.11
CA VAL A 164 1.04 -0.51 24.09
C VAL A 164 -0.34 -1.00 23.62
N ILE A 165 -1.41 -0.40 24.14
CA ILE A 165 -2.79 -0.73 23.75
C ILE A 165 -3.02 -0.40 22.27
N TRP A 166 -2.64 0.80 21.84
CA TRP A 166 -2.74 1.26 20.45
C TRP A 166 -2.01 0.29 19.51
N ASN A 167 -0.76 -0.05 19.83
CA ASN A 167 0.02 -0.99 19.04
C ASN A 167 -0.59 -2.39 18.96
N THR A 168 -1.26 -2.82 20.03
CA THR A 168 -1.90 -4.14 20.11
C THR A 168 -3.19 -4.18 19.27
N LEU A 169 -3.95 -3.09 19.22
CA LEU A 169 -5.24 -3.04 18.52
C LEU A 169 -5.16 -2.61 17.06
N GLU A 170 -4.17 -1.80 16.70
CA GLU A 170 -3.99 -1.26 15.34
C GLU A 170 -3.06 -2.11 14.48
N TYR A 171 -2.02 -2.70 15.08
CA TYR A 171 -1.04 -3.52 14.35
C TYR A 171 -1.09 -4.98 14.80
N PRO A 172 -1.79 -5.88 14.06
CA PRO A 172 -1.91 -7.29 14.41
C PRO A 172 -0.58 -8.02 14.59
N ASN A 173 0.47 -7.58 13.90
CA ASN A 173 1.79 -8.22 13.94
C ASN A 173 2.70 -7.72 15.09
N SER A 174 2.25 -6.76 15.90
CA SER A 174 3.06 -6.19 16.97
C SER A 174 3.37 -7.17 18.09
N SER A 175 2.41 -8.03 18.45
CA SER A 175 2.56 -9.01 19.53
C SER A 175 1.73 -10.27 19.29
N ARG A 176 2.01 -11.35 20.02
CA ARG A 176 1.17 -12.57 19.97
C ARG A 176 -0.26 -12.29 20.43
N VAL A 177 -0.43 -11.41 21.41
CA VAL A 177 -1.73 -10.96 21.90
C VAL A 177 -2.47 -10.16 20.81
N ALA A 178 -1.78 -9.27 20.10
CA ALA A 178 -2.35 -8.53 18.97
C ALA A 178 -2.85 -9.48 17.87
N LYS A 179 -2.08 -10.51 17.53
CA LYS A 179 -2.51 -11.54 16.57
C LYS A 179 -3.75 -12.28 17.04
N PHE A 180 -3.78 -12.70 18.31
CA PHE A 180 -4.94 -13.37 18.89
C PHE A 180 -6.18 -12.49 18.86
N LEU A 181 -6.07 -11.23 19.31
CA LEU A 181 -7.20 -10.28 19.31
C LEU A 181 -7.69 -10.00 17.89
N ALA A 182 -6.80 -9.84 16.91
CA ALA A 182 -7.19 -9.66 15.51
C ALA A 182 -7.95 -10.87 14.95
N ILE A 183 -7.45 -12.09 15.19
CA ILE A 183 -8.13 -13.33 14.77
C ILE A 183 -9.50 -13.44 15.46
N PHE A 184 -9.56 -13.17 16.76
CA PHE A 184 -10.80 -13.22 17.51
C PHE A 184 -11.82 -12.19 17.00
N SER A 185 -11.41 -10.95 16.72
CA SER A 185 -12.28 -9.95 16.09
C SER A 185 -12.82 -10.41 14.73
N VAL A 186 -12.01 -11.06 13.89
CA VAL A 186 -12.48 -11.64 12.62
C VAL A 186 -13.52 -12.74 12.83
N ILE A 187 -13.35 -13.58 13.86
CA ILE A 187 -14.34 -14.62 14.22
C ILE A 187 -15.65 -13.95 14.67
N VAL A 188 -15.59 -12.95 15.54
CA VAL A 188 -16.79 -12.23 16.00
C VAL A 188 -17.50 -11.53 14.84
N ILE A 189 -16.76 -10.93 13.89
CA ILE A 189 -17.34 -10.34 12.67
C ILE A 189 -18.04 -11.41 11.84
N SER A 190 -17.38 -12.54 11.58
CA SER A 190 -17.96 -13.65 10.81
C SER A 190 -19.24 -14.19 11.47
N LEU A 191 -19.21 -14.43 12.79
CA LEU A 191 -20.37 -14.85 13.57
C LEU A 191 -21.50 -13.83 13.46
N SER A 192 -21.19 -12.53 13.56
CA SER A 192 -22.16 -11.46 13.40
C SER A 192 -22.90 -11.58 12.07
N LEU A 193 -22.16 -11.77 10.95
CA LEU A 193 -22.70 -11.91 9.60
C LEU A 193 -23.63 -13.12 9.49
N ILE A 194 -23.24 -14.26 10.05
CA ILE A 194 -24.07 -15.46 10.10
C ILE A 194 -25.38 -15.19 10.86
N ILE A 195 -25.33 -14.52 12.02
CA ILE A 195 -26.52 -14.19 12.81
C ILE A 195 -27.50 -13.32 12.01
N PHE A 196 -27.01 -12.33 11.27
CA PHE A 196 -27.88 -11.48 10.44
C PHE A 196 -28.51 -12.23 9.29
N CYS A 197 -27.77 -13.09 8.61
CA CYS A 197 -28.35 -13.97 7.61
C CYS A 197 -29.41 -14.88 8.25
N ALA A 198 -29.12 -15.43 9.43
CA ALA A 198 -30.03 -16.35 10.12
C ALA A 198 -31.33 -15.66 10.57
N GLU A 199 -31.26 -14.43 11.08
CA GLU A 199 -32.42 -13.63 11.51
C GLU A 199 -33.42 -13.39 10.36
N THR A 200 -32.97 -13.41 9.10
CA THR A 200 -33.84 -13.23 7.93
C THR A 200 -34.59 -14.49 7.51
N MET A 201 -34.16 -15.68 7.96
CA MET A 201 -34.72 -16.95 7.50
C MET A 201 -36.16 -17.14 7.97
N PRO A 202 -37.06 -17.68 7.11
CA PRO A 202 -38.47 -17.87 7.44
C PRO A 202 -38.68 -18.85 8.60
N ALA A 203 -37.77 -19.80 8.79
CA ALA A 203 -37.81 -20.76 9.90
C ALA A 203 -37.75 -20.11 11.30
N PHE A 204 -37.16 -18.91 11.39
CA PHE A 204 -37.01 -18.16 12.65
C PHE A 204 -37.97 -16.97 12.75
N LYS A 205 -38.88 -16.80 11.79
CA LYS A 205 -39.96 -15.83 11.86
C LYS A 205 -41.17 -16.44 12.58
N PRO A 206 -41.96 -15.64 13.31
CA PRO A 206 -43.19 -16.13 13.91
C PRO A 206 -44.10 -16.73 12.83
N LYS A 207 -44.69 -17.89 13.12
CA LYS A 207 -45.65 -18.51 12.20
C LYS A 207 -46.86 -17.59 12.07
N PRO A 208 -47.43 -17.42 10.87
CA PRO A 208 -48.68 -16.69 10.73
C PRO A 208 -49.72 -17.35 11.65
N GLY A 209 -50.33 -16.56 12.52
CA GLY A 209 -51.27 -17.07 13.53
C GLY A 209 -52.40 -17.85 12.87
N ASN A 210 -52.73 -19.02 13.40
CA ASN A 210 -53.85 -19.84 12.96
C ASN A 210 -55.18 -19.17 13.34
N GLY A 211 -55.58 -18.08 12.67
CA GLY A 211 -56.92 -17.50 12.75
C GLY A 211 -57.46 -17.23 14.17
N SER A 212 -56.60 -17.15 15.19
CA SER A 212 -57.01 -16.93 16.58
C SER A 212 -57.71 -15.58 16.67
N ALA A 213 -58.83 -15.53 17.39
CA ALA A 213 -59.79 -14.41 17.42
C ALA A 213 -59.20 -13.03 17.80
N ASP A 214 -57.97 -12.97 18.32
CA ASP A 214 -57.26 -11.74 18.68
C ASP A 214 -56.36 -11.15 17.59
N GLY A 215 -56.14 -11.85 16.45
CA GLY A 215 -55.35 -11.34 15.31
C GLY A 215 -53.87 -11.02 15.60
N LYS A 216 -53.38 -11.28 16.82
CA LYS A 216 -51.99 -11.02 17.22
C LYS A 216 -51.10 -12.20 16.82
N PRO A 217 -49.97 -11.96 16.12
CA PRO A 217 -49.01 -13.02 15.81
C PRO A 217 -48.46 -13.64 17.11
N GLU A 218 -48.17 -14.94 17.08
CA GLU A 218 -47.51 -15.61 18.21
C GLU A 218 -46.15 -14.94 18.50
N PRO A 219 -45.79 -14.71 19.77
CA PRO A 219 -44.51 -14.11 20.14
C PRO A 219 -43.36 -15.01 19.66
N ASN A 220 -42.35 -14.41 19.04
CA ASN A 220 -41.24 -15.16 18.46
C ASN A 220 -40.38 -15.78 19.59
N PRO A 221 -40.28 -17.12 19.71
CA PRO A 221 -39.53 -17.76 20.79
C PRO A 221 -38.03 -17.43 20.75
N TYR A 222 -37.51 -17.04 19.60
CA TYR A 222 -36.09 -16.74 19.40
C TYR A 222 -35.74 -15.27 19.63
N GLU A 223 -36.71 -14.38 19.85
CA GLU A 223 -36.46 -12.94 19.99
C GLU A 223 -35.46 -12.60 21.10
N LYS A 224 -35.61 -13.25 22.27
CA LYS A 224 -34.68 -13.09 23.41
C LYS A 224 -33.27 -13.57 23.06
N ILE A 225 -33.15 -14.67 22.32
CA ILE A 225 -31.86 -15.24 21.91
C ILE A 225 -31.18 -14.28 20.92
N TRP A 226 -31.91 -13.79 19.92
CA TRP A 226 -31.39 -12.81 18.97
C TRP A 226 -30.93 -11.53 19.66
N PHE A 227 -31.72 -11.03 20.61
CA PHE A 227 -31.34 -9.85 21.40
C PHE A 227 -30.03 -10.08 22.18
N GLN A 228 -29.91 -11.21 22.88
CA GLN A 228 -28.71 -11.54 23.67
C GLN A 228 -27.46 -11.66 22.80
N VAL A 229 -27.54 -12.41 21.70
CA VAL A 229 -26.39 -12.64 20.82
C VAL A 229 -25.99 -11.37 20.08
N ASN A 230 -26.95 -10.56 19.60
CA ASN A 230 -26.65 -9.26 18.99
C ASN A 230 -26.02 -8.31 20.01
N THR A 231 -26.53 -8.28 21.24
CA THR A 231 -25.97 -7.46 22.33
C THR A 231 -24.52 -7.85 22.62
N PHE A 232 -24.21 -9.15 22.69
CA PHE A 232 -22.83 -9.62 22.88
C PHE A 232 -21.88 -9.12 21.80
N VAL A 233 -22.26 -9.25 20.52
CA VAL A 233 -21.45 -8.78 19.38
C VAL A 233 -21.24 -7.27 19.45
N ILE A 234 -22.28 -6.50 19.74
CA ILE A 234 -22.22 -5.04 19.78
C ILE A 234 -21.40 -4.55 20.96
N VAL A 235 -21.48 -5.22 22.12
CA VAL A 235 -20.61 -4.92 23.27
C VAL A 235 -19.15 -5.13 22.89
N TRP A 236 -18.81 -6.21 22.18
CA TRP A 236 -17.45 -6.43 21.69
C TRP A 236 -17.01 -5.29 20.74
N PHE A 237 -17.80 -4.97 19.71
CA PHE A 237 -17.46 -3.91 18.76
C PHE A 237 -17.36 -2.52 19.39
N THR A 238 -18.25 -2.22 20.34
CA THR A 238 -18.23 -0.96 21.08
C THR A 238 -16.98 -0.89 21.95
N GLY A 239 -16.65 -1.95 22.68
CA GLY A 239 -15.43 -2.01 23.49
C GLY A 239 -14.19 -1.81 22.63
N GLU A 240 -14.12 -2.49 21.49
CA GLU A 240 -13.03 -2.35 20.52
C GLU A 240 -12.88 -0.91 20.01
N TYR A 241 -13.99 -0.28 19.62
CA TYR A 241 -14.01 1.11 19.14
C TYR A 241 -13.62 2.11 20.24
N VAL A 242 -14.19 1.98 21.44
CA VAL A 242 -13.93 2.88 22.57
C VAL A 242 -12.48 2.78 23.02
N ILE A 243 -11.91 1.57 23.14
CA ILE A 243 -10.51 1.40 23.54
C ILE A 243 -9.58 2.01 22.48
N ARG A 244 -9.88 1.86 21.18
CA ARG A 244 -9.12 2.54 20.11
C ARG A 244 -9.27 4.05 20.18
N LEU A 245 -10.48 4.57 20.39
CA LEU A 245 -10.73 6.00 20.55
C LEU A 245 -9.93 6.57 21.73
N ILE A 246 -9.93 5.91 22.89
CA ILE A 246 -9.19 6.34 24.09
C ILE A 246 -7.67 6.26 23.88
N SER A 247 -7.17 5.21 23.21
CA SER A 247 -5.74 5.03 22.95
C SER A 247 -5.21 5.87 21.78
N SER A 248 -6.09 6.39 20.93
CA SER A 248 -5.68 7.18 19.75
C SER A 248 -4.93 8.47 20.10
N PRO A 249 -3.90 8.86 19.33
CA PRO A 249 -3.11 10.07 19.54
C PRO A 249 -3.92 11.35 19.24
N GLN A 250 -4.74 11.33 18.19
CA GLN A 250 -5.52 12.46 17.71
C GLN A 250 -6.99 12.05 17.55
N LYS A 251 -7.84 12.45 18.50
CA LYS A 251 -9.24 11.99 18.58
C LYS A 251 -10.06 12.38 17.35
N PHE A 252 -9.92 13.61 16.87
CA PHE A 252 -10.68 14.08 15.72
C PHE A 252 -10.24 13.39 14.41
N LYS A 253 -8.93 13.27 14.16
CA LYS A 253 -8.39 12.52 13.02
C LYS A 253 -8.83 11.06 13.07
N PHE A 254 -8.91 10.47 14.27
CA PHE A 254 -9.47 9.14 14.47
C PHE A 254 -10.94 9.07 14.05
N LEU A 255 -11.81 9.96 14.54
CA LEU A 255 -13.25 9.93 14.22
C LEU A 255 -13.55 10.08 12.73
N VAL A 256 -12.77 10.89 12.02
CA VAL A 256 -12.95 11.15 10.57
C VAL A 256 -12.26 10.07 9.70
N GLY A 257 -11.46 9.18 10.29
CA GLY A 257 -10.78 8.12 9.56
C GLY A 257 -11.75 7.08 8.96
N ALA A 258 -11.57 6.73 7.69
CA ALA A 258 -12.50 5.84 6.96
C ALA A 258 -12.76 4.49 7.65
N LEU A 259 -11.72 3.83 8.16
CA LEU A 259 -11.86 2.55 8.88
C LEU A 259 -12.61 2.72 10.22
N ASN A 260 -12.45 3.88 10.87
CA ASN A 260 -13.11 4.18 12.15
C ASN A 260 -14.58 4.59 11.94
N ILE A 261 -14.91 5.22 10.80
CA ILE A 261 -16.29 5.46 10.38
C ILE A 261 -17.01 4.12 10.15
N ILE A 262 -16.36 3.15 9.50
CA ILE A 262 -16.91 1.80 9.33
C ILE A 262 -17.16 1.13 10.69
N ASP A 263 -16.21 1.26 11.62
CA ASP A 263 -16.38 0.75 12.99
C ASP A 263 -17.61 1.41 13.68
N LEU A 264 -17.80 2.72 13.54
CA LEU A 264 -18.95 3.44 14.08
C LEU A 264 -20.28 3.00 13.43
N LEU A 265 -20.32 2.91 12.10
CA LEU A 265 -21.50 2.44 11.35
C LEU A 265 -21.89 1.00 11.70
N SER A 266 -20.93 0.18 12.15
CA SER A 266 -21.19 -1.20 12.56
C SER A 266 -21.92 -1.33 13.90
N ILE A 267 -21.81 -0.33 14.79
CA ILE A 267 -22.46 -0.32 16.10
C ILE A 267 -23.71 0.58 16.16
N LEU A 268 -23.74 1.61 15.31
CA LEU A 268 -24.81 2.62 15.27
C LEU A 268 -26.23 2.02 15.20
N PRO A 269 -26.53 0.98 14.38
CA PRO A 269 -27.87 0.45 14.28
C PRO A 269 -28.48 -0.03 15.59
N TYR A 270 -27.66 -0.62 16.47
CA TYR A 270 -28.13 -1.14 17.76
C TYR A 270 -28.53 -0.02 18.71
N TYR A 271 -27.69 1.01 18.82
CA TYR A 271 -27.96 2.15 19.71
C TYR A 271 -29.12 3.01 19.20
N VAL A 272 -29.24 3.19 17.88
CA VAL A 272 -30.41 3.86 17.29
C VAL A 272 -31.69 3.08 17.59
N GLN A 273 -31.67 1.75 17.48
CA GLN A 273 -32.84 0.94 17.79
C GLN A 273 -33.21 0.94 19.29
N LEU A 274 -32.23 1.06 20.18
CA LEU A 274 -32.48 1.13 21.62
C LEU A 274 -33.06 2.49 22.05
N GLY A 275 -32.72 3.57 21.34
CA GLY A 275 -33.16 4.94 21.65
C GLY A 275 -34.42 5.41 20.93
N LEU A 276 -34.94 4.64 19.97
CA LEU A 276 -36.23 4.92 19.33
C LEU A 276 -37.33 4.24 20.15
N ASP A 277 -38.20 5.05 20.77
CA ASP A 277 -39.40 4.57 21.46
C ASP A 277 -40.34 3.86 20.46
N GLU A 278 -41.14 2.91 20.98
CA GLU A 278 -42.05 2.02 20.25
C GLU A 278 -43.26 2.74 19.62
N ASP A 279 -43.10 3.95 19.08
CA ASP A 279 -44.15 4.62 18.30
C ASP A 279 -44.26 4.03 16.89
N ASP A 280 -45.49 3.84 16.40
CA ASP A 280 -45.82 3.17 15.13
C ASP A 280 -45.14 3.77 13.88
N SER A 281 -44.69 5.03 13.93
CA SER A 281 -43.93 5.68 12.85
C SER A 281 -42.50 5.16 12.69
N SER A 282 -41.99 4.44 13.69
CA SER A 282 -40.63 3.89 13.73
C SER A 282 -40.45 2.64 12.84
N ILE A 283 -41.52 1.98 12.37
CA ILE A 283 -41.40 0.71 11.62
C ILE A 283 -40.58 0.87 10.33
N SER A 284 -40.75 1.98 9.59
CA SER A 284 -39.97 2.24 8.36
C SER A 284 -38.51 2.57 8.68
N VAL A 285 -38.27 3.35 9.75
CA VAL A 285 -36.92 3.70 10.22
C VAL A 285 -36.18 2.45 10.68
N LEU A 286 -36.86 1.56 11.41
CA LEU A 286 -36.30 0.28 11.88
C LEU A 286 -35.90 -0.64 10.73
N ARG A 287 -36.59 -0.62 9.57
CA ARG A 287 -36.17 -1.39 8.39
C ARG A 287 -34.85 -0.88 7.82
N VAL A 288 -34.71 0.44 7.67
CA VAL A 288 -33.47 1.05 7.16
C VAL A 288 -32.30 0.77 8.11
N VAL A 289 -32.53 0.93 9.42
CA VAL A 289 -31.54 0.64 10.46
C VAL A 289 -31.05 -0.82 10.41
N ARG A 290 -31.95 -1.78 10.15
CA ARG A 290 -31.57 -3.18 9.95
C ARG A 290 -30.66 -3.38 8.74
N VAL A 291 -30.91 -2.70 7.62
CA VAL A 291 -30.04 -2.78 6.42
C VAL A 291 -28.65 -2.23 6.72
N VAL A 292 -28.53 -1.15 7.50
CA VAL A 292 -27.23 -0.57 7.89
C VAL A 292 -26.34 -1.58 8.62
N ARG A 293 -26.91 -2.59 9.30
CA ARG A 293 -26.11 -3.67 9.93
C ARG A 293 -25.25 -4.45 8.93
N VAL A 294 -25.59 -4.46 7.63
CA VAL A 294 -24.77 -5.10 6.59
C VAL A 294 -23.39 -4.46 6.49
N PHE A 295 -23.25 -3.16 6.79
CA PHE A 295 -21.98 -2.44 6.69
C PHE A 295 -20.89 -2.99 7.61
N ARG A 296 -21.23 -3.74 8.66
CA ARG A 296 -20.21 -4.42 9.49
C ARG A 296 -19.39 -5.46 8.71
N VAL A 297 -19.84 -5.90 7.53
CA VAL A 297 -19.01 -6.70 6.61
C VAL A 297 -17.72 -5.97 6.25
N PHE A 298 -17.79 -4.64 6.10
CA PHE A 298 -16.63 -3.81 5.78
C PHE A 298 -15.67 -3.68 6.96
N LYS A 299 -16.05 -4.05 8.19
CA LYS A 299 -15.12 -4.12 9.33
C LYS A 299 -13.98 -5.13 9.07
N LEU A 300 -14.21 -6.13 8.21
CA LEU A 300 -13.15 -7.03 7.71
C LEU A 300 -12.03 -6.29 6.97
N SER A 301 -12.28 -5.09 6.44
CA SER A 301 -11.25 -4.29 5.76
C SER A 301 -10.08 -3.96 6.67
N ARG A 302 -10.29 -3.78 7.98
CA ARG A 302 -9.19 -3.58 8.94
C ARG A 302 -8.23 -4.77 9.00
N HIS A 303 -8.74 -5.97 8.81
CA HIS A 303 -7.98 -7.22 8.91
C HIS A 303 -7.57 -7.79 7.54
N SER A 304 -8.12 -7.27 6.45
CA SER A 304 -7.81 -7.67 5.08
C SER A 304 -7.05 -6.58 4.34
N ARG A 305 -5.74 -6.77 4.19
CA ARG A 305 -4.90 -5.89 3.35
C ARG A 305 -5.43 -5.82 1.92
N GLY A 306 -5.92 -6.93 1.36
CA GLY A 306 -6.52 -6.95 0.02
C GLY A 306 -7.69 -5.98 -0.12
N LEU A 307 -8.54 -5.87 0.90
CA LEU A 307 -9.69 -4.96 0.89
C LEU A 307 -9.27 -3.50 1.09
N GLN A 308 -8.18 -3.24 1.83
CA GLN A 308 -7.58 -1.90 1.95
C GLN A 308 -6.98 -1.44 0.62
N ILE A 309 -6.25 -2.33 -0.07
CA ILE A 309 -5.70 -2.07 -1.41
C ILE A 309 -6.84 -1.77 -2.37
N LEU A 310 -7.89 -2.61 -2.38
CA LEU A 310 -9.07 -2.35 -3.20
C LEU A 310 -9.67 -0.97 -2.93
N GLY A 311 -9.83 -0.59 -1.66
CA GLY A 311 -10.33 0.74 -1.28
C GLY A 311 -9.45 1.88 -1.78
N ASN A 312 -8.12 1.76 -1.65
CA ASN A 312 -7.17 2.76 -2.14
C ASN A 312 -7.18 2.85 -3.67
N THR A 313 -7.25 1.72 -4.36
CA THR A 313 -7.39 1.67 -5.82
C THR A 313 -8.68 2.33 -6.29
N LEU A 314 -9.81 2.06 -5.62
CA LEU A 314 -11.10 2.68 -5.95
C LEU A 314 -11.06 4.19 -5.70
N LYS A 315 -10.39 4.64 -4.64
CA LYS A 315 -10.18 6.07 -4.38
C LYS A 315 -9.34 6.74 -5.46
N ALA A 316 -8.26 6.08 -5.90
CA ALA A 316 -7.42 6.57 -6.98
C ALA A 316 -8.13 6.55 -8.35
N SER A 317 -9.02 5.58 -8.57
CA SER A 317 -9.77 5.40 -9.82
C SER A 317 -11.17 6.05 -9.79
N LEU A 318 -11.40 6.97 -8.85
CA LEU A 318 -12.71 7.56 -8.60
C LEU A 318 -13.19 8.38 -9.80
N ASN A 319 -12.29 9.09 -10.48
CA ASN A 319 -12.63 9.90 -11.65
C ASN A 319 -13.09 9.01 -12.82
N GLU A 320 -12.41 7.88 -13.03
CA GLU A 320 -12.73 6.89 -14.05
C GLU A 320 -14.05 6.17 -13.76
N LEU A 321 -14.30 5.85 -12.47
CA LEU A 321 -15.57 5.27 -12.03
C LEU A 321 -16.74 6.25 -12.22
N ILE A 322 -16.53 7.53 -11.89
CA ILE A 322 -17.53 8.59 -12.13
C ILE A 322 -17.82 8.72 -13.63
N MET A 323 -16.77 8.70 -14.47
CA MET A 323 -16.94 8.75 -15.93
C MET A 323 -17.70 7.53 -16.47
N LEU A 324 -17.42 6.32 -15.96
CA LEU A 324 -18.16 5.10 -16.31
C LEU A 324 -19.66 5.24 -15.96
N MET A 325 -19.96 5.68 -14.73
CA MET A 325 -21.34 5.88 -14.28
C MET A 325 -22.05 6.98 -15.10
N PHE A 326 -21.32 8.01 -15.51
CA PHE A 326 -21.85 9.07 -16.38
C PHE A 326 -22.24 8.53 -17.75
N PHE A 327 -21.37 7.78 -18.43
CA PHE A 327 -21.71 7.18 -19.74
C PHE A 327 -22.82 6.15 -19.64
N LEU A 328 -22.85 5.34 -18.57
CA LEU A 328 -23.92 4.37 -18.34
C LEU A 328 -25.26 5.09 -18.15
N THR A 329 -25.29 6.16 -17.35
CA THR A 329 -26.51 6.96 -17.14
C THR A 329 -27.04 7.56 -18.45
N ILE A 330 -26.16 8.13 -19.27
CA ILE A 330 -26.55 8.66 -20.60
C ILE A 330 -27.11 7.55 -21.49
N GLY A 331 -26.43 6.40 -21.56
CA GLY A 331 -26.89 5.26 -22.36
C GLY A 331 -28.25 4.75 -21.90
N VAL A 332 -28.45 4.60 -20.59
CA VAL A 332 -29.73 4.18 -20.01
C VAL A 332 -30.83 5.17 -20.38
N MET A 333 -30.60 6.47 -20.22
CA MET A 333 -31.58 7.49 -20.59
C MET A 333 -31.98 7.43 -22.07
N ILE A 334 -31.00 7.29 -22.97
CA ILE A 334 -31.22 7.23 -24.43
C ILE A 334 -31.98 5.96 -24.80
N PHE A 335 -31.46 4.77 -24.45
CA PHE A 335 -32.03 3.51 -24.89
C PHE A 335 -33.38 3.21 -24.22
N ALA A 336 -33.57 3.59 -22.96
CA ALA A 336 -34.88 3.49 -22.31
C ALA A 336 -35.93 4.38 -22.98
N SER A 337 -35.55 5.58 -23.41
CA SER A 337 -36.45 6.46 -24.15
C SER A 337 -36.77 5.89 -25.53
N CYS A 338 -35.77 5.42 -26.28
CA CYS A 338 -35.98 4.83 -27.61
C CYS A 338 -36.88 3.59 -27.56
N VAL A 339 -36.65 2.66 -26.63
CA VAL A 339 -37.47 1.44 -26.53
C VAL A 339 -38.88 1.77 -26.07
N TYR A 340 -39.05 2.74 -25.18
CA TYR A 340 -40.37 3.21 -24.76
C TYR A 340 -41.16 3.81 -25.92
N TYR A 341 -40.53 4.60 -26.79
CA TYR A 341 -41.24 5.13 -27.97
C TYR A 341 -41.49 4.07 -29.05
N ALA A 342 -40.72 2.98 -29.10
CA ALA A 342 -40.90 1.88 -30.05
C ALA A 342 -41.95 0.84 -29.59
N GLU A 343 -42.01 0.54 -28.29
CA GLU A 343 -42.82 -0.55 -27.72
C GLU A 343 -43.84 -0.08 -26.68
N GLY A 344 -43.80 1.19 -26.28
CA GLY A 344 -44.61 1.73 -25.19
C GLY A 344 -46.09 1.79 -25.54
N GLY A 345 -46.92 1.51 -24.54
CA GLY A 345 -48.38 1.55 -24.68
C GLY A 345 -49.11 0.72 -23.63
N PRO A 346 -50.45 0.75 -23.64
CA PRO A 346 -51.26 -0.02 -22.71
C PRO A 346 -51.02 -1.53 -22.89
N GLY A 347 -50.58 -2.21 -21.83
CA GLY A 347 -50.31 -3.65 -21.84
C GLY A 347 -48.91 -4.07 -22.29
N SER A 348 -48.02 -3.10 -22.57
CA SER A 348 -46.60 -3.35 -22.81
C SER A 348 -45.83 -3.44 -21.49
N ASP A 349 -44.74 -4.22 -21.49
CA ASP A 349 -43.77 -4.25 -20.39
C ASP A 349 -43.03 -2.91 -20.24
N PHE A 350 -43.05 -2.06 -21.27
CA PHE A 350 -42.46 -0.72 -21.28
C PHE A 350 -43.50 0.35 -20.90
N GLN A 351 -43.98 0.31 -19.66
CA GLN A 351 -45.06 1.19 -19.18
C GLN A 351 -44.65 2.67 -19.04
N SER A 352 -43.37 2.94 -18.76
CA SER A 352 -42.83 4.29 -18.64
C SER A 352 -41.32 4.29 -18.87
N ILE A 353 -40.73 5.45 -19.20
CA ILE A 353 -39.28 5.57 -19.37
C ILE A 353 -38.52 5.13 -18.11
N PRO A 354 -38.91 5.51 -16.88
CA PRO A 354 -38.24 5.01 -15.67
C PRO A 354 -38.37 3.49 -15.49
N HIS A 355 -39.49 2.88 -15.89
CA HIS A 355 -39.63 1.43 -15.88
C HIS A 355 -38.67 0.77 -16.89
N ALA A 356 -38.49 1.38 -18.06
CA ALA A 356 -37.55 0.94 -19.08
C ALA A 356 -36.06 1.10 -18.67
N PHE A 357 -35.73 1.89 -17.63
CA PHE A 357 -34.37 1.94 -17.10
C PHE A 357 -33.88 0.58 -16.61
N TRP A 358 -34.76 -0.23 -16.00
CA TRP A 358 -34.41 -1.58 -15.56
C TRP A 358 -33.93 -2.44 -16.74
N TRP A 359 -34.72 -2.48 -17.81
CA TRP A 359 -34.35 -3.19 -19.04
C TRP A 359 -33.05 -2.65 -19.65
N ALA A 360 -32.88 -1.32 -19.73
CA ALA A 360 -31.69 -0.72 -20.31
C ALA A 360 -30.43 -1.03 -19.50
N VAL A 361 -30.47 -0.94 -18.16
CA VAL A 361 -29.35 -1.31 -17.28
C VAL A 361 -28.99 -2.79 -17.45
N VAL A 362 -29.98 -3.68 -17.39
CA VAL A 362 -29.79 -5.14 -17.50
C VAL A 362 -29.24 -5.54 -18.89
N THR A 363 -29.67 -4.84 -19.95
CA THR A 363 -29.22 -5.09 -21.32
C THR A 363 -27.82 -4.52 -21.57
N MET A 364 -27.55 -3.28 -21.15
CA MET A 364 -26.23 -2.64 -21.31
C MET A 364 -25.14 -3.34 -20.49
N THR A 365 -25.49 -3.88 -19.33
CA THR A 365 -24.57 -4.69 -18.50
C THR A 365 -24.48 -6.14 -18.94
N THR A 366 -25.18 -6.53 -20.02
CA THR A 366 -25.20 -7.90 -20.59
C THR A 366 -25.72 -8.98 -19.63
N VAL A 367 -26.45 -8.60 -18.58
CA VAL A 367 -27.05 -9.55 -17.62
C VAL A 367 -28.22 -10.29 -18.27
N GLY A 368 -29.14 -9.56 -18.89
CA GLY A 368 -30.22 -10.14 -19.71
C GLY A 368 -31.13 -11.14 -18.99
N TYR A 369 -31.78 -10.74 -17.88
CA TYR A 369 -32.71 -11.63 -17.14
C TYR A 369 -33.86 -12.17 -18.01
N GLY A 370 -34.30 -11.41 -19.02
CA GLY A 370 -35.37 -11.81 -19.94
C GLY A 370 -36.79 -11.63 -19.40
N ASP A 371 -36.92 -10.96 -18.25
CA ASP A 371 -38.19 -10.57 -17.62
C ASP A 371 -38.91 -9.45 -18.38
N VAL A 372 -38.16 -8.58 -19.05
CA VAL A 372 -38.67 -7.54 -19.97
C VAL A 372 -37.86 -7.61 -21.27
N SER A 373 -38.51 -7.59 -22.43
CA SER A 373 -37.82 -7.57 -23.72
C SER A 373 -38.67 -6.96 -24.85
N PRO A 374 -38.04 -6.26 -25.82
CA PRO A 374 -38.77 -5.71 -26.96
C PRO A 374 -39.27 -6.81 -27.90
N SER A 375 -40.52 -6.69 -28.32
CA SER A 375 -41.21 -7.67 -29.15
C SER A 375 -41.25 -7.27 -30.63
N SER A 376 -41.40 -5.97 -30.90
CA SER A 376 -41.46 -5.36 -32.22
C SER A 376 -40.10 -5.38 -32.93
N PHE A 377 -40.13 -5.21 -34.25
CA PHE A 377 -38.92 -5.13 -35.05
C PHE A 377 -38.05 -3.92 -34.68
N GLU A 378 -38.67 -2.75 -34.47
CA GLU A 378 -37.97 -1.51 -34.12
C GLU A 378 -37.35 -1.61 -32.72
N GLY A 379 -38.08 -2.13 -31.74
CA GLY A 379 -37.56 -2.37 -30.40
C GLY A 379 -36.39 -3.38 -30.39
N LYS A 380 -36.42 -4.41 -31.27
CA LYS A 380 -35.28 -5.34 -31.43
C LYS A 380 -34.04 -4.67 -32.00
N ILE A 381 -34.18 -3.73 -32.93
CA ILE A 381 -33.06 -2.92 -33.42
C ILE A 381 -32.49 -2.08 -32.27
N VAL A 382 -33.35 -1.41 -31.50
CA VAL A 382 -32.94 -0.63 -30.32
C VAL A 382 -32.23 -1.53 -29.30
N GLY A 383 -32.75 -2.73 -29.04
CA GLY A 383 -32.13 -3.71 -28.16
C GLY A 383 -30.76 -4.17 -28.62
N ALA A 384 -30.59 -4.43 -29.93
CA ALA A 384 -29.30 -4.81 -30.51
C ALA A 384 -28.26 -3.68 -30.37
N LEU A 385 -28.65 -2.44 -30.67
CA LEU A 385 -27.79 -1.27 -30.50
C LEU A 385 -27.45 -1.01 -29.03
N CYS A 386 -28.42 -1.19 -28.13
CA CYS A 386 -28.25 -1.06 -26.69
C CYS A 386 -27.21 -2.04 -26.14
N ALA A 387 -27.30 -3.31 -26.54
CA ALA A 387 -26.34 -4.34 -26.12
C ALA A 387 -24.92 -4.05 -26.61
N ILE A 388 -24.75 -3.68 -27.88
CA ILE A 388 -23.44 -3.32 -28.45
C ILE A 388 -22.88 -2.09 -27.74
N SER A 389 -23.69 -1.05 -27.56
CA SER A 389 -23.27 0.17 -26.87
C SER A 389 -22.86 -0.11 -25.42
N GLY A 390 -23.59 -0.94 -24.69
CA GLY A 390 -23.28 -1.29 -23.31
C GLY A 390 -21.92 -1.96 -23.15
N VAL A 391 -21.62 -2.95 -24.02
CA VAL A 391 -20.31 -3.60 -24.04
C VAL A 391 -19.20 -2.60 -24.30
N LEU A 392 -19.36 -1.71 -25.29
CA LEU A 392 -18.37 -0.67 -25.59
C LEU A 392 -18.19 0.33 -24.43
N THR A 393 -19.28 0.77 -23.81
CA THR A 393 -19.26 1.71 -22.67
C THR A 393 -18.52 1.12 -21.47
N ILE A 394 -18.72 -0.16 -21.15
CA ILE A 394 -18.02 -0.82 -20.04
C ILE A 394 -16.55 -1.11 -20.40
N ALA A 395 -16.27 -1.47 -21.67
CA ALA A 395 -14.93 -1.83 -22.11
C ALA A 395 -13.92 -0.68 -22.08
N LEU A 396 -14.34 0.59 -22.16
CA LEU A 396 -13.41 1.73 -22.20
C LEU A 396 -12.80 2.11 -20.85
N PRO A 397 -13.55 2.24 -19.74
CA PRO A 397 -12.98 2.68 -18.45
C PRO A 397 -12.36 1.55 -17.64
N VAL A 398 -12.83 0.30 -17.83
CA VAL A 398 -12.37 -0.86 -17.05
C VAL A 398 -10.86 -1.11 -17.18
N PRO A 399 -10.23 -1.07 -18.38
CA PRO A 399 -8.78 -1.24 -18.49
C PRO A 399 -7.96 -0.22 -17.71
N VAL A 400 -8.44 1.03 -17.60
CA VAL A 400 -7.76 2.07 -16.80
C VAL A 400 -7.86 1.74 -15.31
N ILE A 401 -9.04 1.33 -14.83
CA ILE A 401 -9.24 0.88 -13.44
C ILE A 401 -8.36 -0.34 -13.14
N VAL A 402 -8.29 -1.30 -14.07
CA VAL A 402 -7.44 -2.50 -13.93
C VAL A 402 -5.95 -2.12 -13.91
N SER A 403 -5.51 -1.19 -14.75
CA SER A 403 -4.12 -0.71 -14.75
C SER A 403 -3.76 -0.02 -13.43
N ASN A 404 -4.66 0.81 -12.88
CA ASN A 404 -4.49 1.40 -11.56
C ASN A 404 -4.45 0.32 -10.46
N PHE A 405 -5.33 -0.68 -10.53
CA PHE A 405 -5.32 -1.80 -9.59
C PHE A 405 -4.00 -2.57 -9.64
N GLU A 406 -3.51 -2.88 -10.84
CA GLU A 406 -2.24 -3.54 -11.04
C GLU A 406 -1.08 -2.72 -10.49
N HIS A 407 -1.08 -1.40 -10.68
CA HIS A 407 -0.07 -0.51 -10.12
C HIS A 407 -0.04 -0.57 -8.58
N PHE A 408 -1.18 -0.37 -7.91
CA PHE A 408 -1.24 -0.42 -6.44
C PHE A 408 -0.97 -1.82 -5.87
N TYR A 409 -1.43 -2.86 -6.56
CA TYR A 409 -1.19 -4.24 -6.17
C TYR A 409 0.29 -4.62 -6.28
N ASN A 410 0.95 -4.27 -7.39
CA ASN A 410 2.37 -4.54 -7.60
C ASN A 410 3.25 -3.71 -6.66
N LYS A 411 2.87 -2.44 -6.39
CA LYS A 411 3.52 -1.61 -5.37
C LYS A 411 3.54 -2.29 -4.00
N GLU A 412 2.39 -2.78 -3.52
CA GLU A 412 2.31 -3.51 -2.25
C GLU A 412 3.05 -4.85 -2.28
N LEU A 413 3.01 -5.58 -3.41
CA LEU A 413 3.75 -6.83 -3.56
C LEU A 413 5.26 -6.62 -3.47
N ASN A 414 5.78 -5.58 -4.12
CA ASN A 414 7.19 -5.22 -4.07
C ASN A 414 7.60 -4.82 -2.65
N ARG A 415 6.79 -4.02 -1.96
CA ARG A 415 6.98 -3.66 -0.55
C ARG A 415 7.12 -4.89 0.34
N ARG A 416 6.27 -5.91 0.14
CA ARG A 416 6.35 -7.17 0.89
C ARG A 416 7.62 -7.96 0.61
N LYS A 417 8.02 -8.09 -0.66
CA LYS A 417 9.27 -8.76 -1.03
C LYS A 417 10.47 -8.09 -0.36
N GLU A 418 10.47 -6.76 -0.31
CA GLU A 418 11.53 -6.00 0.36
C GLU A 418 11.52 -6.17 1.89
N GLU A 419 10.35 -6.18 2.54
CA GLU A 419 10.26 -6.50 3.97
C GLU A 419 10.80 -7.92 4.27
N GLU A 420 10.56 -8.87 3.38
CA GLU A 420 11.08 -10.24 3.49
C GLU A 420 12.59 -10.28 3.27
N MET A 421 13.12 -9.54 2.27
CA MET A 421 14.56 -9.41 2.05
C MET A 421 15.27 -8.76 3.24
N LYS A 422 14.75 -7.66 3.79
CA LYS A 422 15.31 -7.01 4.99
C LYS A 422 15.34 -7.96 6.18
N LYS A 423 14.26 -8.71 6.42
CA LYS A 423 14.23 -9.72 7.50
C LYS A 423 15.25 -10.83 7.28
N GLN A 424 15.46 -11.26 6.04
CA GLN A 424 16.50 -12.25 5.71
C GLN A 424 17.91 -11.70 5.91
N GLU A 425 18.15 -10.45 5.54
CA GLU A 425 19.43 -9.77 5.72
C GLU A 425 19.75 -9.59 7.21
N GLU A 426 18.82 -9.07 8.00
CA GLU A 426 18.96 -8.98 9.46
C GLU A 426 19.19 -10.35 10.11
N ALA A 427 18.49 -11.40 9.63
CA ALA A 427 18.70 -12.76 10.13
C ALA A 427 20.09 -13.28 9.78
N ARG A 428 20.60 -12.95 8.59
CA ARG A 428 21.95 -13.30 8.13
C ARG A 428 23.02 -12.56 8.91
N GLU A 429 22.82 -11.28 9.22
CA GLU A 429 23.73 -10.50 10.07
C GLU A 429 23.77 -11.05 11.50
N LYS A 430 22.61 -11.31 12.10
CA LYS A 430 22.51 -11.95 13.43
C LYS A 430 23.16 -13.34 13.44
N ALA A 431 23.10 -14.08 12.34
CA ALA A 431 23.78 -15.37 12.20
C ALA A 431 25.31 -15.21 12.11
N LYS A 432 25.80 -14.20 11.37
CA LYS A 432 27.23 -13.86 11.29
C LYS A 432 27.79 -13.45 12.66
N GLU A 433 27.08 -12.61 13.42
CA GLU A 433 27.49 -12.21 14.77
C GLU A 433 27.57 -13.40 15.72
N LYS A 434 26.57 -14.29 15.70
CA LYS A 434 26.59 -15.52 16.51
C LYS A 434 27.74 -16.46 16.12
N GLY A 435 28.04 -16.60 14.83
CA GLY A 435 29.17 -17.39 14.34
C GLY A 435 30.52 -16.82 14.77
N LEU A 436 30.68 -15.50 14.72
CA LEU A 436 31.91 -14.81 15.15
C LEU A 436 32.14 -14.91 16.67
N ASN A 437 31.06 -14.82 17.46
CA ASN A 437 31.14 -14.97 18.90
C ASN A 437 31.49 -16.41 19.31
N ASN A 438 30.92 -17.44 18.67
CA ASN A 438 31.29 -18.83 18.91
C ASN A 438 32.75 -19.14 18.52
N SER A 439 33.27 -18.52 17.45
CA SER A 439 34.68 -18.68 17.04
C SER A 439 35.66 -18.03 18.03
N LYS A 440 35.29 -16.92 18.68
CA LYS A 440 36.10 -16.31 19.74
C LYS A 440 36.11 -17.18 21.01
N THR A 441 34.96 -17.71 21.43
CA THR A 441 34.88 -18.60 22.59
C THR A 441 35.68 -19.90 22.41
N SER A 442 35.74 -20.44 21.18
CA SER A 442 36.57 -21.62 20.89
C SER A 442 38.08 -21.33 20.94
N ASN A 443 38.52 -20.15 20.49
CA ASN A 443 39.94 -19.77 20.53
C ASN A 443 40.42 -19.41 21.95
N ASP A 444 39.52 -18.93 22.82
CA ASP A 444 39.85 -18.64 24.22
C ASP A 444 40.00 -19.93 25.06
N LEU A 445 39.28 -21.00 24.70
CA LEU A 445 39.41 -22.34 25.32
C LEU A 445 40.72 -23.05 24.92
N ASP A 446 41.23 -22.85 23.71
CA ASP A 446 42.53 -23.41 23.28
C ASP A 446 43.74 -22.64 23.83
N SER A 447 43.55 -21.47 24.45
CA SER A 447 44.63 -20.66 25.06
C SER A 447 44.90 -20.97 26.55
N MET A 448 44.13 -21.88 27.16
CA MET A 448 44.18 -22.17 28.60
C MET A 448 44.64 -23.59 28.97
N ASP A 449 45.13 -24.39 28.02
CA ASP A 449 45.77 -25.68 28.32
C ASP A 449 47.20 -25.76 27.76
N GLY A 450 48.10 -25.06 28.44
CA GLY A 450 49.52 -25.37 28.41
C GLY A 450 49.80 -26.67 29.16
N LYS A 451 49.57 -27.82 28.53
CA LYS A 451 50.27 -29.09 28.80
C LYS A 451 50.03 -30.11 27.70
N THR A 452 51.11 -30.49 27.04
CA THR A 452 51.19 -31.62 26.10
C THR A 452 50.69 -32.91 26.75
N PRO A 453 50.05 -33.77 25.95
CA PRO A 453 50.52 -35.14 25.91
C PRO A 453 50.74 -35.65 24.48
N LYS A 454 51.59 -36.68 24.44
CA LYS A 454 52.21 -37.30 23.28
C LYS A 454 51.20 -37.90 22.30
N SER A 455 51.60 -37.89 21.02
CA SER A 455 51.09 -38.73 19.93
C SER A 455 50.89 -40.20 20.35
N PRO A 456 49.90 -40.87 19.74
CA PRO A 456 50.17 -42.17 19.14
C PRO A 456 49.74 -42.22 17.67
N ARG A 457 50.73 -42.54 16.83
CA ARG A 457 50.70 -43.41 15.64
C ARG A 457 49.35 -43.63 14.93
N GLY A 458 49.28 -43.05 13.74
CA GLY A 458 48.86 -43.63 12.45
C GLY A 458 47.75 -44.69 12.40
N VAL A 459 46.67 -44.36 11.68
CA VAL A 459 46.00 -45.29 10.76
C VAL A 459 45.71 -44.55 9.47
N LEU A 460 46.30 -45.07 8.39
CA LEU A 460 46.11 -44.69 7.00
C LEU A 460 45.03 -45.65 6.45
N VAL A 461 43.88 -45.16 6.01
CA VAL A 461 42.98 -45.96 5.16
C VAL A 461 42.47 -45.09 4.00
N CYS A 462 42.65 -45.69 2.82
CA CYS A 462 42.41 -45.22 1.48
C CYS A 462 40.92 -44.97 1.18
N GLY A 463 40.66 -44.19 0.13
CA GLY A 463 39.31 -43.81 -0.30
C GLY A 463 38.51 -44.93 -0.95
N LEU A 464 37.24 -44.62 -1.26
CA LEU A 464 36.42 -45.31 -2.26
C LEU A 464 35.34 -44.36 -2.77
N ASN A 465 35.44 -44.05 -4.07
CA ASN A 465 34.35 -43.58 -4.92
C ASN A 465 33.34 -44.71 -5.14
N LYS A 466 32.04 -44.38 -5.11
CA LYS A 466 30.87 -44.96 -5.81
C LYS A 466 29.63 -44.29 -5.18
N GLY A 467 28.69 -43.65 -5.87
CA GLY A 467 28.09 -43.96 -7.16
C GLY A 467 26.87 -44.84 -6.94
N GLU A 468 25.67 -44.24 -6.83
CA GLU A 468 24.30 -44.77 -7.07
C GLU A 468 23.28 -43.71 -6.57
N GLU A 469 22.67 -42.92 -7.45
CA GLU A 469 21.34 -43.15 -8.03
C GLU A 469 20.28 -43.58 -7.00
N ASN A 470 19.37 -42.65 -6.66
CA ASN A 470 17.95 -43.00 -6.66
C ASN A 470 17.02 -41.82 -6.90
N SER A 471 16.15 -42.07 -7.87
CA SER A 471 15.12 -41.24 -8.45
C SER A 471 13.92 -41.11 -7.50
N ALA A 472 13.39 -39.90 -7.33
CA ALA A 472 12.03 -39.70 -6.85
C ALA A 472 11.32 -38.74 -7.82
N LYS A 473 10.41 -39.32 -8.58
CA LYS A 473 9.61 -38.71 -9.63
C LYS A 473 8.16 -38.61 -9.11
N ILE A 474 7.44 -37.61 -9.64
CA ILE A 474 5.97 -37.45 -9.71
C ILE A 474 5.35 -36.64 -8.54
N GLY A 475 4.52 -35.60 -8.77
CA GLY A 475 3.80 -35.27 -10.00
C GLY A 475 3.23 -33.85 -10.05
N HIS A 476 3.09 -33.41 -11.30
CA HIS A 476 2.20 -32.35 -11.75
C HIS A 476 0.73 -32.73 -11.44
N THR A 477 -0.08 -31.74 -11.05
CA THR A 477 -1.52 -31.77 -11.26
C THR A 477 -1.94 -30.42 -11.81
N THR A 478 -2.35 -30.46 -13.06
CA THR A 478 -3.15 -29.46 -13.76
C THR A 478 -4.58 -29.53 -13.24
N VAL A 479 -5.14 -28.39 -12.84
CA VAL A 479 -6.55 -28.00 -13.05
C VAL A 479 -6.55 -26.52 -13.38
#